data_AF-A0A368GZ57-F1
#
_entry.id   AF-A0A368GZ57-F1
#
_cell.length_a   1.000
_cell.length_b   1.000
_cell.length_c   1.000
_cell.angle_alpha   90.00
_cell.angle_beta   90.00
_cell.angle_gamma   90.00
#
_symmetry.space_group_name_H-M   'P 1'
#
loop_
_entity.id
_entity.type
_entity.pdbx_description
1 polymer ?
#
loop_
_entity_poly.entity_id
_entity_poly.type
_entity_poly.pdbx_seq_one_letter_code
_entity_poly.pdbx_strand_id
1 'polypeptide(L)'
;MRLFPAIQFATSHNLGLREYCLGIVQRRSYARLHTGCHSRENEWAPVREFADFPWVPVVDGDFLVESAQTSLRQGNFKHTQLLAGSNRDESIYFIVYQLPHIFPVQDFFTKKDFVPDRHTWLKAISDLLPRQMIKSQLALAAILHEYEPANLPVRAHDWMDSMEKMLGDYHFTCNVNEMALAHTKHGGDTYYYYFTHRATAQTWPEWMGVLHGYEINFIFGEPYNKKFNYTAEEQELSSRFMRYWANFARTGDPNKNEDGTYTPDVWPKYNAQSMEYMNLTVESAYPNSRRTGHGPRRKHCAFWKAYLPNLMAAVGEFGIMLKSSLEFARFIPFHFVTIFSAEVGDPFLLWKQQMDKWQNEYITDWQYHFEQYKKYQTYRHSDDSCGAP
;
A
#
# COMPACT_ATOMS: atom_id res chain seq x y z
N MET A 1 -24.24 44.15 15.95
CA MET A 1 -24.28 43.09 16.98
C MET A 1 -25.35 42.08 16.59
N ARG A 2 -25.10 40.77 16.77
CA ARG A 2 -25.94 39.60 16.38
C ARG A 2 -25.59 38.91 15.04
N LEU A 3 -24.34 38.45 14.93
CA LEU A 3 -23.96 37.29 14.10
C LEU A 3 -23.32 36.17 14.94
N PHE A 4 -23.30 36.31 16.26
CA PHE A 4 -22.64 35.38 17.19
C PHE A 4 -23.47 34.18 17.73
N PRO A 5 -24.82 34.14 17.77
CA PRO A 5 -25.51 33.01 18.39
C PRO A 5 -25.53 31.71 17.56
N ALA A 6 -25.50 31.80 16.22
CA ALA A 6 -25.66 30.63 15.35
C ALA A 6 -24.42 29.73 15.29
N ILE A 7 -23.22 30.31 15.43
CA ILE A 7 -21.95 29.57 15.45
C ILE A 7 -21.77 28.82 16.79
N GLN A 8 -22.32 29.36 17.88
CA GLN A 8 -22.28 28.75 19.21
C GLN A 8 -23.25 27.56 19.35
N PHE A 9 -24.39 27.59 18.65
CA PHE A 9 -25.35 26.48 18.64
C PHE A 9 -24.89 25.28 17.80
N ALA A 10 -24.18 25.51 16.68
CA ALA A 10 -23.65 24.43 15.85
C ALA A 10 -22.47 23.69 16.51
N THR A 11 -21.66 24.40 17.30
CA THR A 11 -20.54 23.81 18.05
C THR A 11 -21.01 23.04 19.28
N SER A 12 -21.99 23.55 20.03
CA SER A 12 -22.55 22.86 21.20
C SER A 12 -23.31 21.59 20.83
N HIS A 13 -24.05 21.57 19.71
CA HIS A 13 -24.73 20.36 19.23
C HIS A 13 -23.74 19.26 18.81
N ASN A 14 -22.64 19.64 18.16
CA ASN A 14 -21.57 18.71 17.77
C ASN A 14 -20.78 18.18 18.97
N LEU A 15 -20.55 19.00 19.99
CA LEU A 15 -19.94 18.58 21.26
C LEU A 15 -20.85 17.59 22.00
N GLY A 16 -22.13 17.88 22.12
CA GLY A 16 -23.11 16.98 22.75
C GLY A 16 -23.26 15.65 22.03
N LEU A 17 -23.22 15.63 20.68
CA LEU A 17 -23.20 14.40 19.89
C LEU A 17 -21.91 13.60 20.07
N ARG A 18 -20.75 14.27 20.13
CA ARG A 18 -19.45 13.61 20.39
C ARG A 18 -19.42 12.99 21.78
N GLU A 19 -19.81 13.74 22.80
CA GLU A 19 -19.87 13.25 24.19
C GLU A 19 -20.87 12.10 24.35
N TYR A 20 -22.02 12.18 23.67
CA TYR A 20 -23.00 11.10 23.63
C TYR A 20 -22.44 9.84 22.95
N CYS A 21 -21.79 9.97 21.79
CA CYS A 21 -21.12 8.86 21.11
C CYS A 21 -19.99 8.27 21.96
N LEU A 22 -19.16 9.09 22.60
CA LEU A 22 -18.11 8.66 23.51
C LEU A 22 -18.69 7.91 24.72
N GLY A 23 -19.78 8.41 25.30
CA GLY A 23 -20.49 7.74 26.38
C GLY A 23 -21.07 6.39 25.98
N ILE A 24 -21.51 6.21 24.73
CA ILE A 24 -21.92 4.91 24.18
C ILE A 24 -20.73 3.97 24.04
N VAL A 25 -19.62 4.44 23.48
CA VAL A 25 -18.40 3.66 23.27
C VAL A 25 -17.80 3.20 24.59
N GLN A 26 -17.68 4.09 25.58
CA GLN A 26 -17.13 3.80 26.90
C GLN A 26 -17.94 2.78 27.70
N ARG A 27 -19.23 2.64 27.41
CA ARG A 27 -20.12 1.64 28.04
C ARG A 27 -20.06 0.28 27.36
N ARG A 28 -19.41 0.15 26.21
CA ARG A 28 -19.23 -1.14 25.53
C ARG A 28 -18.06 -1.88 26.14
N SER A 29 -18.22 -3.20 26.30
CA SER A 29 -17.10 -4.08 26.67
C SER A 29 -16.04 -4.08 25.59
N TYR A 30 -14.78 -4.28 25.97
CA TYR A 30 -13.66 -4.43 25.04
C TYR A 30 -13.97 -5.39 23.88
N ALA A 31 -14.54 -6.56 24.19
CA ALA A 31 -14.95 -7.54 23.18
C ALA A 31 -16.00 -7.00 22.18
N ARG A 32 -16.90 -6.11 22.60
CA ARG A 32 -17.90 -5.47 21.73
C ARG A 32 -17.33 -4.35 20.86
N LEU A 33 -16.29 -3.67 21.33
CA LEU A 33 -15.53 -2.71 20.52
C LEU A 33 -14.69 -3.44 19.47
N HIS A 34 -14.12 -4.60 19.83
CA HIS A 34 -13.30 -5.42 18.94
C HIS A 34 -14.12 -6.16 17.86
N THR A 35 -15.30 -6.67 18.21
CA THR A 35 -16.14 -7.46 17.29
C THR A 35 -17.06 -6.61 16.41
N GLY A 36 -17.16 -5.30 16.66
CA GLY A 36 -18.07 -4.42 15.91
C GLY A 36 -19.56 -4.81 16.02
N CYS A 37 -19.93 -5.68 16.96
CA CYS A 37 -21.17 -6.47 16.92
C CYS A 37 -22.50 -5.67 16.98
N HIS A 38 -22.47 -4.35 17.17
CA HIS A 38 -23.64 -3.45 17.14
C HIS A 38 -23.42 -2.14 16.36
N SER A 39 -22.34 -2.08 15.60
CA SER A 39 -22.13 -1.04 14.60
C SER A 39 -22.74 -1.60 13.33
N ARG A 40 -23.68 -0.87 12.74
CA ARG A 40 -24.42 -1.31 11.54
C ARG A 40 -23.45 -1.96 10.57
N GLU A 41 -23.87 -3.05 9.92
CA GLU A 41 -23.07 -3.83 8.95
C GLU A 41 -22.42 -2.99 7.82
N ASN A 42 -22.72 -1.68 7.75
CA ASN A 42 -22.21 -0.70 6.80
C ASN A 42 -21.39 0.47 7.40
N GLU A 43 -21.16 0.58 8.71
CA GLU A 43 -20.36 1.67 9.29
C GLU A 43 -18.84 1.43 9.18
N TRP A 44 -18.40 0.17 9.16
CA TRP A 44 -17.00 -0.23 8.92
C TRP A 44 -16.69 -0.50 7.44
N ALA A 45 -17.58 -0.11 6.53
CA ALA A 45 -17.60 -0.57 5.15
C ALA A 45 -17.01 0.36 4.06
N PRO A 46 -16.45 1.57 4.30
CA PRO A 46 -15.70 2.19 3.19
C PRO A 46 -14.36 2.16 3.98
N VAL A 47 -13.40 1.28 3.73
CA VAL A 47 -12.97 0.70 2.46
C VAL A 47 -12.23 -0.59 2.82
N ARG A 48 -12.56 -1.73 2.21
CA ARG A 48 -11.72 -2.94 2.34
C ARG A 48 -10.45 -2.78 1.49
N GLU A 49 -9.67 -1.73 1.74
CA GLU A 49 -8.39 -1.53 1.07
C GLU A 49 -7.35 -2.47 1.68
N PHE A 50 -6.39 -2.88 0.85
CA PHE A 50 -5.33 -3.77 1.28
C PHE A 50 -4.50 -3.14 2.41
N ALA A 51 -4.28 -3.91 3.48
CA ALA A 51 -3.58 -3.48 4.67
C ALA A 51 -4.13 -2.16 5.28
N ASP A 52 -5.44 -1.93 5.16
CA ASP A 52 -6.12 -0.81 5.81
C ASP A 52 -6.58 -1.20 7.22
N PHE A 53 -6.19 -0.39 8.21
CA PHE A 53 -6.48 -0.64 9.61
C PHE A 53 -7.43 0.44 10.14
N PRO A 54 -8.51 0.07 10.84
CA PRO A 54 -9.58 1.00 11.20
C PRO A 54 -9.16 2.08 12.20
N TRP A 55 -8.13 1.82 13.00
CA TRP A 55 -7.66 2.71 14.05
C TRP A 55 -6.16 2.97 13.88
N VAL A 56 -5.85 4.08 13.24
CA VAL A 56 -4.47 4.53 12.95
C VAL A 56 -4.26 5.95 13.48
N PRO A 57 -3.00 6.40 13.66
CA PRO A 57 -2.72 7.79 14.00
C PRO A 57 -3.37 8.76 13.01
N VAL A 58 -3.92 9.86 13.53
CA VAL A 58 -4.55 10.92 12.74
C VAL A 58 -3.74 12.21 12.86
N VAL A 59 -3.72 13.01 11.80
CA VAL A 59 -3.17 14.37 11.84
C VAL A 59 -4.14 15.23 12.65
N ASP A 60 -3.82 15.45 13.92
CA ASP A 60 -4.68 16.09 14.91
C ASP A 60 -4.35 17.58 15.13
N GLY A 61 -3.20 18.04 14.62
CA GLY A 61 -2.73 19.39 14.87
C GLY A 61 -2.03 19.57 16.24
N ASP A 62 -1.84 18.49 16.99
CA ASP A 62 -1.23 18.49 18.32
C ASP A 62 -0.05 17.51 18.36
N PHE A 63 -0.32 16.20 18.41
CA PHE A 63 0.74 15.18 18.34
C PHE A 63 1.34 15.09 16.93
N LEU A 64 0.48 15.03 15.90
CA LEU A 64 0.86 15.14 14.49
C LEU A 64 0.34 16.46 13.95
N VAL A 65 1.21 17.46 13.93
CA VAL A 65 0.87 18.81 13.45
C VAL A 65 0.69 18.92 11.93
N GLU A 66 1.25 17.96 11.19
CA GLU A 66 1.17 17.89 9.72
C GLU A 66 1.30 16.43 9.23
N SER A 67 1.15 16.22 7.92
CA SER A 67 1.32 14.89 7.34
C SER A 67 2.78 14.46 7.29
N ALA A 68 3.03 13.16 7.46
CA ALA A 68 4.39 12.60 7.38
C ALA A 68 5.11 12.94 6.07
N GLN A 69 4.40 12.96 4.94
CA GLN A 69 4.99 13.35 3.65
C GLN A 69 5.47 14.81 3.65
N THR A 70 4.77 15.70 4.36
CA THR A 70 5.17 17.10 4.49
C THR A 70 6.39 17.21 5.40
N SER A 71 6.39 16.54 6.54
CA SER A 71 7.53 16.52 7.46
C SER A 71 8.80 15.96 6.80
N LEU A 72 8.69 14.87 6.04
CA LEU A 72 9.82 14.29 5.30
C LEU A 72 10.37 15.27 4.25
N ARG A 73 9.51 15.99 3.53
CA ARG A 73 9.95 17.00 2.54
C ARG A 73 10.64 18.18 3.21
N GLN A 74 10.07 18.69 4.30
CA GLN A 74 10.55 19.90 4.96
C GLN A 74 11.73 19.66 5.91
N GLY A 75 11.94 18.42 6.35
CA GLY A 75 12.94 18.11 7.38
C GLY A 75 12.42 18.28 8.81
N ASN A 76 11.10 18.36 9.00
CA ASN A 76 10.46 18.56 10.30
C ASN A 76 10.38 17.26 11.09
N PHE A 77 11.52 16.68 11.40
CA PHE A 77 11.64 15.48 12.20
C PHE A 77 12.92 15.54 13.04
N LYS A 78 13.04 14.65 14.02
CA LYS A 78 14.23 14.61 14.88
C LYS A 78 15.49 14.30 14.06
N HIS A 79 16.50 15.16 14.16
CA HIS A 79 17.83 14.90 13.59
C HIS A 79 18.62 13.95 14.49
N THR A 80 18.77 12.70 14.06
CA THR A 80 19.49 11.63 14.77
C THR A 80 20.02 10.63 13.76
N GLN A 81 20.73 9.58 14.18
CA GLN A 81 21.06 8.46 13.28
C GLN A 81 19.82 7.60 13.03
N LEU A 82 19.69 7.02 11.83
CA LEU A 82 18.59 6.16 11.42
C LEU A 82 19.08 4.80 10.92
N LEU A 83 18.56 3.72 11.50
CA LEU A 83 18.68 2.36 10.94
C LEU A 83 17.27 1.92 10.54
N ALA A 84 17.09 1.60 9.26
CA ALA A 84 15.82 1.17 8.69
C ALA A 84 16.02 0.01 7.71
N GLY A 85 14.95 -0.67 7.32
CA GLY A 85 15.05 -1.74 6.34
C GLY A 85 13.71 -2.34 5.96
N SER A 86 13.77 -3.34 5.08
CA SER A 86 12.61 -4.09 4.60
C SER A 86 12.98 -5.55 4.40
N ASN A 87 11.97 -6.41 4.46
CA ASN A 87 12.07 -7.81 4.08
C ASN A 87 11.85 -7.96 2.57
N ARG A 88 12.27 -9.09 2.02
CA ARG A 88 12.09 -9.36 0.59
C ARG A 88 10.62 -9.46 0.19
N ASP A 89 9.79 -10.08 1.04
CA ASP A 89 8.40 -10.43 0.71
C ASP A 89 7.40 -9.88 1.75
N GLU A 90 7.17 -8.56 1.70
CA GLU A 90 6.43 -7.82 2.75
C GLU A 90 4.90 -8.02 2.71
N SER A 91 4.33 -8.18 1.53
CA SER A 91 2.87 -8.05 1.37
C SER A 91 2.12 -9.38 1.40
N ILE A 92 2.79 -10.50 1.09
CA ILE A 92 2.13 -11.79 0.86
C ILE A 92 1.39 -12.31 2.10
N TYR A 93 1.88 -11.99 3.30
CA TYR A 93 1.16 -12.26 4.54
C TYR A 93 -0.25 -11.64 4.52
N PHE A 94 -0.36 -10.36 4.16
CA PHE A 94 -1.64 -9.65 4.13
C PHE A 94 -2.52 -10.11 2.96
N ILE A 95 -1.90 -10.43 1.81
CA ILE A 95 -2.61 -10.86 0.60
C ILE A 95 -3.45 -12.11 0.88
N VAL A 96 -2.86 -13.11 1.56
CA VAL A 96 -3.54 -14.39 1.79
C VAL A 96 -4.74 -14.27 2.71
N TYR A 97 -4.69 -13.35 3.69
CA TYR A 97 -5.82 -13.07 4.57
C TYR A 97 -6.93 -12.27 3.87
N GLN A 98 -6.56 -11.38 2.94
CA GLN A 98 -7.51 -10.55 2.22
C GLN A 98 -8.23 -11.31 1.10
N LEU A 99 -7.62 -12.38 0.57
CA LEU A 99 -8.16 -13.17 -0.56
C LEU A 99 -8.46 -14.63 -0.17
N PRO A 100 -9.38 -14.89 0.77
CA PRO A 100 -9.70 -16.27 1.19
C PRO A 100 -10.32 -17.12 0.08
N HIS A 101 -10.85 -16.48 -0.97
CA HIS A 101 -11.40 -17.17 -2.14
C HIS A 101 -10.32 -17.65 -3.13
N ILE A 102 -9.12 -17.08 -3.07
CA ILE A 102 -7.94 -17.52 -3.83
C ILE A 102 -7.07 -18.45 -2.99
N PHE A 103 -6.93 -18.16 -1.69
CA PHE A 103 -6.10 -18.91 -0.74
C PHE A 103 -6.95 -19.61 0.33
N PRO A 104 -7.73 -20.62 -0.05
CA PRO A 104 -8.59 -21.31 0.90
C PRO A 104 -7.75 -22.14 1.88
N VAL A 105 -8.16 -22.15 3.16
CA VAL A 105 -7.41 -22.77 4.27
C VAL A 105 -7.10 -24.24 4.03
N GLN A 106 -8.03 -24.98 3.40
CA GLN A 106 -7.86 -26.41 3.13
C GLN A 106 -6.71 -26.73 2.17
N ASP A 107 -6.42 -25.84 1.22
CA ASP A 107 -5.39 -26.06 0.20
C ASP A 107 -4.09 -25.30 0.51
N PHE A 108 -4.12 -24.42 1.52
CA PHE A 108 -3.08 -23.43 1.79
C PHE A 108 -1.67 -24.01 1.94
N PHE A 109 -1.55 -25.18 2.56
CA PHE A 109 -0.26 -25.84 2.81
C PHE A 109 0.13 -26.87 1.74
N THR A 110 -0.78 -27.24 0.84
CA THR A 110 -0.57 -28.31 -0.14
C THR A 110 -0.43 -27.78 -1.56
N LYS A 111 -1.21 -26.76 -1.91
CA LYS A 111 -1.22 -26.11 -3.21
C LYS A 111 -0.18 -24.99 -3.27
N LYS A 112 0.45 -24.82 -4.45
CA LYS A 112 1.45 -23.76 -4.71
C LYS A 112 1.05 -22.83 -5.87
N ASP A 113 0.10 -23.25 -6.70
CA ASP A 113 -0.35 -22.60 -7.95
C ASP A 113 -1.72 -21.92 -7.77
N PHE A 114 -1.86 -21.10 -6.72
CA PHE A 114 -3.11 -20.39 -6.43
C PHE A 114 -3.49 -19.34 -7.49
N VAL A 115 -2.49 -18.73 -8.12
CA VAL A 115 -2.66 -17.72 -9.17
C VAL A 115 -2.08 -18.28 -10.49
N PRO A 116 -2.79 -19.18 -11.18
CA PRO A 116 -2.23 -19.91 -12.31
C PRO A 116 -2.10 -19.06 -13.59
N ASP A 117 -2.91 -18.01 -13.70
CA ASP A 117 -3.05 -17.23 -14.93
C ASP A 117 -3.30 -15.74 -14.67
N ARG A 118 -3.21 -14.98 -15.76
CA ARG A 118 -3.47 -13.54 -15.79
C ARG A 118 -4.87 -13.17 -15.31
N HIS A 119 -5.88 -13.99 -15.60
CA HIS A 119 -7.26 -13.68 -15.23
C HIS A 119 -7.43 -13.69 -13.71
N THR A 120 -6.89 -14.71 -13.05
CA THR A 120 -6.87 -14.84 -11.59
C THR A 120 -6.06 -13.71 -10.96
N TRP A 121 -4.92 -13.35 -11.55
CA TRP A 121 -4.10 -12.23 -11.11
C TRP A 121 -4.83 -10.88 -11.21
N LEU A 122 -5.49 -10.59 -12.33
CA LEU A 122 -6.28 -9.36 -12.49
C LEU A 122 -7.44 -9.27 -11.49
N LYS A 123 -8.12 -10.40 -11.23
CA LYS A 123 -9.18 -10.46 -10.21
C LYS A 123 -8.63 -10.16 -8.82
N ALA A 124 -7.50 -10.78 -8.46
CA ALA A 124 -6.82 -10.52 -7.19
C ALA A 124 -6.45 -9.05 -7.03
N ILE A 125 -5.85 -8.45 -8.07
CA ILE A 125 -5.46 -7.03 -8.08
C ILE A 125 -6.67 -6.10 -7.94
N SER A 126 -7.79 -6.42 -8.59
CA SER A 126 -9.03 -5.63 -8.47
C SER A 126 -9.60 -5.65 -7.04
N ASP A 127 -9.33 -6.68 -6.26
CA ASP A 127 -9.77 -6.80 -4.87
C ASP A 127 -8.79 -6.15 -3.88
N LEU A 128 -7.53 -5.94 -4.31
CA LEU A 128 -6.43 -5.48 -3.44
C LEU A 128 -6.06 -4.00 -3.64
N LEU A 129 -6.05 -3.50 -4.88
CA LEU A 129 -5.60 -2.12 -5.15
C LEU A 129 -6.56 -1.06 -4.59
N PRO A 130 -6.05 0.11 -4.20
CA PRO A 130 -6.88 1.23 -3.78
C PRO A 130 -7.92 1.59 -4.85
N ARG A 131 -9.17 1.84 -4.43
CA ARG A 131 -10.29 2.04 -5.37
C ARG A 131 -10.06 3.20 -6.31
N GLN A 132 -9.36 4.24 -5.84
CA GLN A 132 -8.98 5.40 -6.64
C GLN A 132 -8.07 5.04 -7.83
N MET A 133 -7.17 4.06 -7.65
CA MET A 133 -6.28 3.60 -8.72
C MET A 133 -7.04 2.74 -9.72
N ILE A 134 -7.93 1.86 -9.25
CA ILE A 134 -8.76 1.01 -10.12
C ILE A 134 -9.71 1.86 -10.99
N LYS A 135 -10.31 2.92 -10.42
CA LYS A 135 -11.20 3.82 -11.17
C LYS A 135 -10.48 4.64 -12.24
N SER A 136 -9.17 4.83 -12.11
CA SER A 136 -8.36 5.53 -13.10
C SER A 136 -7.83 4.54 -14.13
N GLN A 137 -8.38 4.56 -15.34
CA GLN A 137 -7.94 3.67 -16.43
C GLN A 137 -6.43 3.82 -16.71
N LEU A 138 -5.92 5.06 -16.66
CA LEU A 138 -4.51 5.34 -16.90
C LEU A 138 -3.62 4.86 -15.76
N ALA A 139 -4.02 5.08 -14.50
CA ALA A 139 -3.25 4.58 -13.35
C ALA A 139 -3.20 3.06 -13.38
N LEU A 140 -4.35 2.41 -13.55
CA LEU A 140 -4.44 0.96 -13.64
C LEU A 140 -3.59 0.43 -14.79
N ALA A 141 -3.68 0.99 -15.99
CA ALA A 141 -2.87 0.56 -17.13
C ALA A 141 -1.36 0.70 -16.87
N ALA A 142 -0.93 1.79 -16.24
CA ALA A 142 0.47 2.00 -15.87
C ALA A 142 0.95 0.99 -14.81
N ILE A 143 0.12 0.69 -13.80
CA ILE A 143 0.43 -0.30 -12.77
C ILE A 143 0.52 -1.70 -13.37
N LEU A 144 -0.45 -2.08 -14.21
CA LEU A 144 -0.44 -3.37 -14.90
C LEU A 144 0.80 -3.49 -15.79
N HIS A 145 1.16 -2.44 -16.53
CA HIS A 145 2.35 -2.45 -17.37
C HIS A 145 3.65 -2.65 -16.57
N GLU A 146 3.79 -2.00 -15.41
CA GLU A 146 5.01 -2.10 -14.61
C GLU A 146 5.16 -3.47 -13.91
N TYR A 147 4.05 -4.11 -13.52
CA TYR A 147 4.08 -5.32 -12.70
C TYR A 147 3.70 -6.62 -13.41
N GLU A 148 3.07 -6.56 -14.58
CA GLU A 148 2.70 -7.77 -15.31
C GLU A 148 3.96 -8.59 -15.71
N PRO A 149 4.05 -9.88 -15.35
CA PRO A 149 5.19 -10.71 -15.70
C PRO A 149 5.39 -10.79 -17.22
N ALA A 150 6.56 -10.35 -17.69
CA ALA A 150 6.90 -10.35 -19.12
C ALA A 150 7.70 -11.56 -19.58
N ASN A 151 8.32 -12.31 -18.65
CA ASN A 151 9.20 -13.43 -18.99
C ASN A 151 8.38 -14.68 -19.33
N LEU A 152 8.48 -15.15 -20.58
CA LEU A 152 7.79 -16.34 -21.05
C LEU A 152 8.65 -17.62 -20.86
N PRO A 153 8.06 -18.76 -20.44
CA PRO A 153 6.66 -18.92 -20.06
C PRO A 153 6.38 -18.35 -18.66
N VAL A 154 5.26 -17.63 -18.50
CA VAL A 154 4.83 -17.14 -17.18
C VAL A 154 4.28 -18.30 -16.37
N ARG A 155 4.85 -18.56 -15.20
CA ARG A 155 4.40 -19.62 -14.27
C ARG A 155 3.50 -19.04 -13.19
N ALA A 156 2.76 -19.90 -12.50
CA ALA A 156 1.90 -19.49 -11.39
C ALA A 156 2.65 -18.71 -10.29
N HIS A 157 3.89 -19.11 -9.99
CA HIS A 157 4.76 -18.40 -9.07
C HIS A 157 5.05 -16.95 -9.53
N ASP A 158 5.23 -16.72 -10.83
CA ASP A 158 5.62 -15.42 -11.35
C ASP A 158 4.44 -14.42 -11.25
N TRP A 159 3.19 -14.88 -11.39
CA TRP A 159 1.99 -14.09 -11.10
C TRP A 159 1.87 -13.72 -9.62
N MET A 160 2.14 -14.69 -8.74
CA MET A 160 2.10 -14.48 -7.29
C MET A 160 3.18 -13.49 -6.83
N ASP A 161 4.43 -13.69 -7.26
CA ASP A 161 5.57 -12.79 -6.98
C ASP A 161 5.28 -11.39 -7.51
N SER A 162 4.77 -11.25 -8.74
CA SER A 162 4.36 -9.95 -9.28
C SER A 162 3.37 -9.20 -8.38
N MET A 163 2.31 -9.86 -7.92
CA MET A 163 1.30 -9.25 -7.04
C MET A 163 1.89 -8.89 -5.68
N GLU A 164 2.73 -9.77 -5.12
CA GLU A 164 3.42 -9.52 -3.86
C GLU A 164 4.36 -8.32 -3.98
N LYS A 165 5.18 -8.24 -5.03
CA LYS A 165 6.08 -7.11 -5.27
C LYS A 165 5.30 -5.82 -5.48
N MET A 166 4.17 -5.85 -6.19
CA MET A 166 3.33 -4.67 -6.41
C MET A 166 2.86 -4.05 -5.10
N LEU A 167 2.27 -4.86 -4.22
CA LEU A 167 1.73 -4.38 -2.95
C LEU A 167 2.82 -4.14 -1.90
N GLY A 168 3.88 -4.94 -1.92
CA GLY A 168 5.05 -4.80 -1.05
C GLY A 168 5.78 -3.48 -1.31
N ASP A 169 5.98 -3.14 -2.58
CA ASP A 169 6.56 -1.86 -2.98
C ASP A 169 5.67 -0.69 -2.56
N TYR A 170 4.36 -0.75 -2.85
CA TYR A 170 3.43 0.36 -2.58
C TYR A 170 3.23 0.62 -1.08
N HIS A 171 3.05 -0.43 -0.25
CA HIS A 171 2.76 -0.28 1.17
C HIS A 171 4.00 -0.27 2.08
N PHE A 172 5.11 -0.89 1.69
CA PHE A 172 6.25 -1.10 2.58
C PHE A 172 7.56 -0.53 2.00
N THR A 173 8.21 -1.25 1.09
CA THR A 173 9.61 -1.00 0.69
C THR A 173 9.82 0.41 0.15
N CYS A 174 8.92 0.94 -0.68
CA CYS A 174 9.11 2.27 -1.24
C CYS A 174 8.84 3.41 -0.23
N ASN A 175 8.05 3.15 0.81
CA ASN A 175 7.86 4.10 1.91
C ASN A 175 9.10 4.17 2.80
N VAL A 176 9.74 3.02 3.08
CA VAL A 176 11.01 2.97 3.82
C VAL A 176 12.13 3.66 3.02
N ASN A 177 12.20 3.43 1.71
CA ASN A 177 13.14 4.14 0.83
C ASN A 177 12.93 5.66 0.85
N GLU A 178 11.69 6.13 0.75
CA GLU A 178 11.38 7.56 0.81
C GLU A 178 11.82 8.19 2.14
N MET A 179 11.55 7.50 3.25
CA MET A 179 11.98 7.94 4.59
C MET A 179 13.51 8.00 4.70
N ALA A 180 14.22 6.97 4.26
CA ALA A 180 15.68 6.91 4.29
C ALA A 180 16.32 7.99 3.40
N LEU A 181 15.77 8.22 2.20
CA LEU A 181 16.24 9.27 1.30
C LEU A 181 15.99 10.67 1.86
N ALA A 182 14.81 10.92 2.44
CA ALA A 182 14.50 12.19 3.08
C ALA A 182 15.45 12.46 4.26
N HIS A 183 15.67 11.47 5.11
CA HIS A 183 16.58 11.58 6.25
C HIS A 183 18.01 11.96 5.83
N THR A 184 18.56 11.27 4.83
CA THR A 184 19.91 11.56 4.30
C THR A 184 20.00 12.91 3.61
N LYS A 185 18.95 13.32 2.87
CA LYS A 185 18.88 14.64 2.22
C LYS A 185 18.95 15.78 3.23
N HIS A 186 18.42 15.59 4.43
CA HIS A 186 18.46 16.54 5.54
C HIS A 186 19.67 16.33 6.48
N GLY A 187 20.73 15.68 5.98
CA GLY A 187 22.02 15.58 6.67
C GLY A 187 22.12 14.48 7.74
N GLY A 188 21.12 13.62 7.86
CA GLY A 188 21.13 12.53 8.82
C GLY A 188 21.91 11.31 8.33
N ASP A 189 22.65 10.67 9.24
CA ASP A 189 23.34 9.40 8.97
C ASP A 189 22.33 8.24 8.93
N THR A 190 22.22 7.54 7.80
CA THR A 190 21.27 6.44 7.60
C THR A 190 21.97 5.14 7.23
N TYR A 191 21.47 4.03 7.76
CA TYR A 191 21.85 2.67 7.41
C TYR A 191 20.60 1.89 7.00
N TYR A 192 20.64 1.29 5.80
CA TYR A 192 19.54 0.50 5.26
C TYR A 192 19.89 -0.98 5.25
N TYR A 193 19.00 -1.86 5.74
CA TYR A 193 19.11 -3.31 5.51
C TYR A 193 18.02 -3.83 4.59
N TYR A 194 18.35 -4.88 3.85
CA TYR A 194 17.36 -5.68 3.13
C TYR A 194 17.47 -7.11 3.62
N PHE A 195 16.42 -7.63 4.25
CA PHE A 195 16.41 -8.97 4.83
C PHE A 195 15.86 -9.96 3.81
N THR A 196 16.70 -10.90 3.38
CA THR A 196 16.38 -11.80 2.25
C THR A 196 16.50 -13.27 2.59
N HIS A 197 16.64 -13.62 3.86
CA HIS A 197 16.74 -15.01 4.31
C HIS A 197 15.41 -15.54 4.82
N ARG A 198 14.97 -16.66 4.26
CA ARG A 198 13.81 -17.38 4.77
C ARG A 198 14.26 -18.37 5.84
N ALA A 199 13.74 -18.23 7.05
CA ALA A 199 14.07 -19.12 8.15
C ALA A 199 13.69 -20.59 7.87
N THR A 200 14.54 -21.53 8.26
CA THR A 200 14.26 -22.97 8.21
C THR A 200 13.13 -23.36 9.16
N ALA A 201 12.99 -22.65 10.28
CA ALA A 201 11.92 -22.84 11.25
C ALA A 201 10.60 -22.14 10.87
N GLN A 202 10.54 -21.41 9.74
CA GLN A 202 9.31 -20.74 9.30
C GLN A 202 8.24 -21.76 8.90
N THR A 203 7.13 -21.76 9.62
CA THR A 203 6.01 -22.73 9.47
C THR A 203 5.07 -22.40 8.31
N TRP A 204 5.11 -21.18 7.79
CA TRP A 204 4.33 -20.81 6.59
C TRP A 204 4.80 -21.57 5.36
N PRO A 205 3.97 -21.77 4.33
CA PRO A 205 4.39 -22.39 3.09
C PRO A 205 5.61 -21.72 2.45
N GLU A 206 6.42 -22.52 1.76
CA GLU A 206 7.66 -22.08 1.09
C GLU A 206 7.42 -20.95 0.07
N TRP A 207 6.31 -21.02 -0.66
CA TRP A 207 5.94 -20.05 -1.70
C TRP A 207 5.72 -18.63 -1.17
N MET A 208 5.54 -18.46 0.14
CA MET A 208 5.40 -17.15 0.78
C MET A 208 6.73 -16.43 1.00
N GLY A 209 7.87 -17.05 0.70
CA GLY A 209 9.17 -16.38 0.76
C GLY A 209 9.55 -15.88 2.16
N VAL A 210 10.11 -14.67 2.21
CA VAL A 210 10.67 -13.96 3.37
C VAL A 210 9.66 -12.94 3.89
N LEU A 211 8.81 -13.42 4.78
CA LEU A 211 7.62 -12.73 5.24
C LEU A 211 7.90 -11.46 6.05
N HIS A 212 6.95 -10.54 6.00
CA HIS A 212 6.84 -9.42 6.95
C HIS A 212 6.97 -9.88 8.41
N GLY A 213 7.87 -9.25 9.17
CA GLY A 213 8.09 -9.49 10.59
C GLY A 213 8.92 -10.74 10.93
N TYR A 214 9.34 -11.56 9.96
CA TYR A 214 10.13 -12.77 10.23
C TYR A 214 11.60 -12.49 10.55
N GLU A 215 12.09 -11.29 10.26
CA GLU A 215 13.40 -10.81 10.65
C GLU A 215 13.50 -10.55 12.16
N ILE A 216 12.37 -10.29 12.83
CA ILE A 216 12.28 -10.06 14.28
C ILE A 216 12.86 -11.25 15.06
N ASN A 217 12.60 -12.49 14.61
CA ASN A 217 13.13 -13.69 15.25
C ASN A 217 14.67 -13.67 15.32
N PHE A 218 15.33 -13.16 14.28
CA PHE A 218 16.79 -13.05 14.24
C PHE A 218 17.30 -11.90 15.10
N ILE A 219 16.57 -10.77 15.18
CA ILE A 219 16.93 -9.62 16.03
C ILE A 219 16.85 -9.98 17.52
N PHE A 220 15.90 -10.83 17.91
CA PHE A 220 15.70 -11.23 19.31
C PHE A 220 16.39 -12.54 19.71
N GLY A 221 17.19 -13.12 18.82
CA GLY A 221 18.00 -14.30 19.15
C GLY A 221 17.22 -15.62 19.23
N GLU A 222 16.03 -15.71 18.61
CA GLU A 222 15.28 -16.97 18.55
C GLU A 222 16.10 -18.15 17.98
N PRO A 223 17.02 -17.96 17.01
CA PRO A 223 17.89 -19.05 16.55
C PRO A 223 18.75 -19.74 17.62
N TYR A 224 18.96 -19.12 18.79
CA TYR A 224 19.63 -19.74 19.93
C TYR A 224 18.72 -20.57 20.83
N ASN A 225 17.41 -20.47 20.64
CA ASN A 225 16.42 -21.24 21.39
C ASN A 225 16.35 -22.67 20.86
N LYS A 226 16.84 -23.62 21.66
CA LYS A 226 16.89 -25.06 21.34
C LYS A 226 15.53 -25.72 21.07
N LYS A 227 14.40 -25.04 21.34
CA LYS A 227 13.06 -25.52 20.97
C LYS A 227 12.81 -25.47 19.47
N PHE A 228 13.53 -24.61 18.75
CA PHE A 228 13.40 -24.43 17.31
C PHE A 228 14.63 -24.98 16.60
N ASN A 229 14.42 -25.59 15.43
CA ASN A 229 15.48 -26.24 14.68
C ASN A 229 16.15 -25.28 13.68
N TYR A 230 16.75 -24.21 14.19
CA TYR A 230 17.56 -23.30 13.37
C TYR A 230 18.94 -23.90 13.07
N THR A 231 19.46 -23.59 11.88
CA THR A 231 20.80 -24.01 11.44
C THR A 231 21.90 -23.18 12.09
N ALA A 232 23.15 -23.67 12.04
CA ALA A 232 24.31 -22.92 12.52
C ALA A 232 24.52 -21.61 11.74
N GLU A 233 24.24 -21.60 10.43
CA GLU A 233 24.31 -20.36 9.63
C GLU A 233 23.26 -19.33 10.05
N GLU A 234 22.09 -19.78 10.49
CA GLU A 234 21.04 -18.90 11.01
C GLU A 234 21.37 -18.34 12.40
N GLN A 235 22.03 -19.12 13.25
CA GLN A 235 22.58 -18.62 14.51
C GLN A 235 23.63 -17.53 14.27
N GLU A 236 24.53 -17.73 13.30
CA GLU A 236 25.50 -16.70 12.92
C GLU A 236 24.82 -15.45 12.34
N LEU A 237 23.81 -15.61 11.47
CA LEU A 237 23.03 -14.49 10.95
C LEU A 237 22.36 -13.70 12.09
N SER A 238 21.77 -14.39 13.07
CA SER A 238 21.18 -13.76 14.25
C SER A 238 22.22 -13.04 15.11
N SER A 239 23.37 -13.66 15.38
CA SER A 239 24.50 -13.02 16.08
C SER A 239 24.95 -11.73 15.39
N ARG A 240 25.09 -11.77 14.07
CA ARG A 240 25.47 -10.60 13.27
C ARG A 240 24.40 -9.51 13.34
N PHE A 241 23.13 -9.88 13.19
CA PHE A 241 22.05 -8.90 13.19
C PHE A 241 21.89 -8.23 14.57
N MET A 242 21.96 -9.01 15.65
CA MET A 242 21.99 -8.50 17.02
C MET A 242 23.18 -7.58 17.26
N ARG A 243 24.38 -7.95 16.76
CA ARG A 243 25.58 -7.11 16.87
C ARG A 243 25.39 -5.75 16.21
N TYR A 244 24.88 -5.72 14.97
CA TYR A 244 24.61 -4.46 14.27
C TYR A 244 23.61 -3.57 15.03
N TRP A 245 22.49 -4.15 15.51
CA TRP A 245 21.50 -3.41 16.28
C TRP A 245 22.06 -2.88 17.61
N ALA A 246 22.82 -3.69 18.34
CA ALA A 246 23.45 -3.28 19.60
C ALA A 246 24.52 -2.20 19.39
N ASN A 247 25.33 -2.32 18.34
CA ASN A 247 26.34 -1.33 17.98
C ASN A 247 25.68 0.01 17.60
N PHE A 248 24.64 -0.03 16.77
CA PHE A 248 23.88 1.15 16.37
C PHE A 248 23.23 1.83 17.57
N ALA A 249 22.59 1.07 18.47
CA ALA A 249 21.97 1.63 19.66
C ALA A 249 22.98 2.33 20.61
N ARG A 250 24.22 1.83 20.69
CA ARG A 250 25.27 2.38 21.55
C ARG A 250 25.99 3.57 20.92
N THR A 251 26.22 3.54 19.62
CA THR A 251 27.18 4.45 18.96
C THR A 251 26.60 5.28 17.81
N GLY A 252 25.41 4.93 17.32
CA GLY A 252 24.86 5.47 16.08
C GLY A 252 25.44 4.87 14.79
N ASP A 253 26.40 3.95 14.90
CA ASP A 253 27.03 3.25 13.76
C ASP A 253 26.91 1.72 13.97
N PRO A 254 26.24 0.96 13.08
CA PRO A 254 26.13 -0.49 13.23
C PRO A 254 27.50 -1.18 13.18
N ASN A 255 28.52 -0.57 12.57
CA ASN A 255 29.82 -1.18 12.39
C ASN A 255 30.71 -1.12 13.63
N LYS A 256 30.47 -0.16 14.54
CA LYS A 256 31.40 0.14 15.63
C LYS A 256 31.09 -0.71 16.86
N ASN A 257 31.99 -1.63 17.18
CA ASN A 257 31.93 -2.47 18.38
C ASN A 257 32.23 -1.66 19.65
N GLU A 258 31.90 -2.23 20.81
CA GLU A 258 32.09 -1.62 22.13
C GLU A 258 33.56 -1.32 22.47
N ASP A 259 34.48 -2.19 22.03
CA ASP A 259 35.93 -2.03 22.19
C ASP A 259 36.55 -1.04 21.19
N GLY A 260 35.74 -0.40 20.34
CA GLY A 260 36.18 0.52 19.31
C GLY A 260 36.66 -0.15 18.01
N THR A 261 36.64 -1.48 17.93
CA THR A 261 36.90 -2.21 16.69
C THR A 261 35.69 -2.12 15.74
N TYR A 262 35.88 -2.54 14.49
CA TYR A 262 34.82 -2.55 13.48
C TYR A 262 34.37 -3.98 13.14
N THR A 263 33.13 -4.14 12.72
CA THR A 263 32.62 -5.40 12.18
C THR A 263 33.41 -5.81 10.94
N PRO A 264 33.63 -7.13 10.70
CA PRO A 264 34.37 -7.61 9.53
C PRO A 264 33.74 -7.16 8.20
N ASP A 265 32.41 -7.24 8.13
CA ASP A 265 31.63 -6.71 7.02
C ASP A 265 31.25 -5.26 7.32
N VAL A 266 31.58 -4.35 6.40
CA VAL A 266 31.23 -2.94 6.52
C VAL A 266 29.83 -2.72 5.97
N TRP A 267 28.92 -2.25 6.82
CA TRP A 267 27.62 -1.71 6.49
C TRP A 267 27.77 -0.25 6.02
N PRO A 268 27.58 0.01 4.71
CA PRO A 268 27.74 1.34 4.15
C PRO A 268 26.63 2.30 4.60
N LYS A 269 26.96 3.59 4.67
CA LYS A 269 25.95 4.64 4.87
C LYS A 269 25.08 4.76 3.63
N TYR A 270 23.77 4.66 3.83
CA TYR A 270 22.77 4.92 2.80
C TYR A 270 22.83 6.40 2.40
N ASN A 271 22.70 6.67 1.10
CA ASN A 271 22.67 8.02 0.55
C ASN A 271 21.94 8.04 -0.79
N ALA A 272 21.56 9.23 -1.26
CA ALA A 272 20.79 9.39 -2.50
C ALA A 272 21.54 8.98 -3.78
N GLN A 273 22.87 8.89 -3.76
CA GLN A 273 23.69 8.57 -4.93
C GLN A 273 23.78 7.06 -5.14
N SER A 274 24.26 6.33 -4.11
CA SER A 274 24.52 4.89 -4.18
C SER A 274 23.36 4.04 -3.66
N MET A 275 22.51 4.57 -2.76
CA MET A 275 21.44 3.84 -2.07
C MET A 275 21.90 2.47 -1.55
N GLU A 276 23.12 2.41 -1.01
CA GLU A 276 23.71 1.17 -0.55
C GLU A 276 23.02 0.61 0.69
N TYR A 277 22.80 -0.69 0.70
CA TYR A 277 22.21 -1.41 1.82
C TYR A 277 23.02 -2.64 2.19
N MET A 278 22.88 -3.07 3.44
CA MET A 278 23.36 -4.37 3.92
C MET A 278 22.31 -5.44 3.62
N ASN A 279 22.67 -6.46 2.86
CA ASN A 279 21.84 -7.62 2.60
C ASN A 279 22.00 -8.64 3.73
N LEU A 280 20.95 -8.80 4.53
CA LEU A 280 20.95 -9.70 5.68
C LEU A 280 20.44 -11.08 5.25
N THR A 281 21.39 -12.00 5.10
CA THR A 281 21.13 -13.38 4.73
C THR A 281 22.26 -14.33 5.18
N VAL A 282 22.04 -15.63 5.13
CA VAL A 282 23.04 -16.65 5.45
C VAL A 282 24.24 -16.63 4.49
N GLU A 283 25.37 -17.20 4.92
CA GLU A 283 26.63 -17.26 4.13
C GLU A 283 26.50 -18.06 2.85
N SER A 284 25.82 -19.22 2.91
CA SER A 284 25.60 -20.08 1.75
C SER A 284 24.84 -19.40 0.60
N ALA A 285 24.07 -18.34 0.88
CA ALA A 285 23.34 -17.58 -0.13
C ALA A 285 24.23 -16.59 -0.91
N TYR A 286 25.42 -16.25 -0.41
CA TYR A 286 26.33 -15.26 -1.01
C TYR A 286 27.80 -15.74 -0.98
N PRO A 287 28.12 -16.90 -1.60
CA PRO A 287 29.49 -17.39 -1.61
C PRO A 287 30.38 -16.40 -2.37
N ASN A 288 31.43 -15.91 -1.70
CA ASN A 288 32.45 -15.02 -2.29
C ASN A 288 31.93 -13.66 -2.80
N SER A 289 30.78 -13.19 -2.33
CA SER A 289 30.20 -11.90 -2.72
C SER A 289 30.10 -10.96 -1.53
N ARG A 290 30.20 -9.65 -1.78
CA ARG A 290 29.92 -8.65 -0.75
C ARG A 290 28.45 -8.71 -0.36
N ARG A 291 28.17 -8.57 0.93
CA ARG A 291 26.81 -8.54 1.50
C ARG A 291 26.14 -7.17 1.33
N THR A 292 26.54 -6.42 0.32
CA THR A 292 25.98 -5.09 0.03
C THR A 292 25.28 -5.10 -1.32
N GLY A 293 24.19 -4.35 -1.40
CA GLY A 293 23.47 -4.11 -2.64
C GLY A 293 23.16 -2.63 -2.81
N HIS A 294 22.54 -2.26 -3.93
CA HIS A 294 22.20 -0.88 -4.25
C HIS A 294 20.71 -0.76 -4.58
N GLY A 295 20.06 0.26 -4.01
CA GLY A 295 18.74 0.71 -4.41
C GLY A 295 17.68 -0.40 -4.33
N PRO A 296 17.29 -0.84 -3.12
CA PRO A 296 16.31 -1.91 -2.97
C PRO A 296 15.02 -1.48 -3.67
N ARG A 297 14.61 -2.23 -4.69
CA ARG A 297 13.44 -1.93 -5.54
C ARG A 297 13.46 -0.51 -6.19
N ARG A 298 14.64 0.11 -6.40
CA ARG A 298 14.79 1.52 -6.85
C ARG A 298 13.93 1.88 -8.07
N LYS A 299 13.91 1.04 -9.12
CA LYS A 299 13.11 1.28 -10.34
C LYS A 299 11.62 1.39 -10.01
N HIS A 300 11.10 0.43 -9.27
CA HIS A 300 9.69 0.35 -8.90
C HIS A 300 9.30 1.44 -7.90
N CYS A 301 10.21 1.84 -7.01
CA CYS A 301 9.97 2.97 -6.14
C CYS A 301 9.96 4.31 -6.88
N ALA A 302 10.78 4.48 -7.92
CA ALA A 302 10.67 5.63 -8.82
C ALA A 302 9.32 5.64 -9.56
N PHE A 303 8.81 4.46 -9.93
CA PHE A 303 7.47 4.32 -10.49
C PHE A 303 6.40 4.84 -9.53
N TRP A 304 6.35 4.33 -8.29
CA TRP A 304 5.33 4.72 -7.30
C TRP A 304 5.47 6.15 -6.78
N LYS A 305 6.70 6.63 -6.57
CA LYS A 305 6.97 7.91 -5.89
C LYS A 305 7.12 9.10 -6.82
N ALA A 306 7.40 8.86 -8.11
CA ALA A 306 7.59 9.94 -9.08
C ALA A 306 6.74 9.74 -10.33
N TYR A 307 6.90 8.64 -11.06
CA TYR A 307 6.26 8.47 -12.37
C TYR A 307 4.72 8.50 -12.29
N LEU A 308 4.12 7.62 -11.48
CA LEU A 308 2.67 7.50 -11.39
C LEU A 308 2.01 8.77 -10.85
N PRO A 309 2.48 9.40 -9.76
CA PRO A 309 1.93 10.69 -9.31
C PRO A 309 2.05 11.80 -10.36
N ASN A 310 3.19 11.93 -11.04
CA ASN A 310 3.39 12.95 -12.07
C ASN A 310 2.49 12.73 -13.28
N LEU A 311 2.32 11.48 -13.70
CA LEU A 311 1.39 11.10 -14.76
C LEU A 311 -0.05 11.50 -14.39
N MET A 312 -0.47 11.21 -13.16
CA MET A 312 -1.81 11.54 -12.68
C MET A 312 -2.03 13.05 -12.54
N ALA A 313 -1.02 13.80 -12.09
CA ALA A 313 -1.07 15.26 -12.01
C ALA A 313 -1.22 15.89 -13.40
N ALA A 314 -0.39 15.47 -14.38
CA ALA A 314 -0.45 15.97 -15.74
C ALA A 314 -1.83 15.75 -16.37
N VAL A 315 -2.40 14.55 -16.25
CA VAL A 315 -3.75 14.27 -16.80
C VAL A 315 -4.85 15.05 -16.07
N GLY A 316 -4.71 15.28 -14.76
CA GLY A 316 -5.59 16.17 -14.01
C GLY A 316 -5.62 17.59 -14.59
N GLU A 317 -4.45 18.16 -14.88
CA GLU A 317 -4.31 19.49 -15.49
C GLU A 317 -4.92 19.55 -16.90
N PHE A 318 -4.67 18.54 -17.75
CA PHE A 318 -5.30 18.45 -19.07
C PHE A 318 -6.83 18.33 -18.99
N GLY A 319 -7.36 17.57 -18.02
CA GLY A 319 -8.80 17.45 -17.80
C GLY A 319 -9.44 18.77 -17.36
N ILE A 320 -8.75 19.56 -16.53
CA ILE A 320 -9.19 20.91 -16.14
C ILE A 320 -9.16 21.85 -17.35
N MET A 321 -8.11 21.80 -18.18
CA MET A 321 -7.98 22.62 -19.38
C MET A 321 -9.05 22.28 -20.45
N LEU A 322 -9.41 21.00 -20.61
CA LEU A 322 -10.48 20.57 -21.51
C LEU A 322 -11.86 20.98 -20.98
N LYS A 323 -12.09 20.88 -19.67
CA LYS A 323 -13.34 21.37 -19.05
C LYS A 323 -13.46 22.89 -19.16
N SER A 324 -12.39 23.64 -18.91
CA SER A 324 -12.40 25.09 -19.01
C SER A 324 -12.61 25.56 -20.45
N SER A 325 -12.00 24.89 -21.44
CA SER A 325 -12.23 25.19 -22.86
C SER A 325 -13.63 24.81 -23.34
N LEU A 326 -14.21 23.70 -22.87
CA LEU A 326 -15.60 23.33 -23.15
C LEU A 326 -16.61 24.30 -22.49
N GLU A 327 -16.34 24.77 -21.27
CA GLU A 327 -17.12 25.81 -20.61
C GLU A 327 -16.99 27.15 -21.35
N PHE A 328 -15.79 27.52 -21.83
CA PHE A 328 -15.58 28.73 -22.64
C PHE A 328 -16.34 28.66 -23.97
N ALA A 329 -16.38 27.49 -24.61
CA ALA A 329 -17.14 27.25 -25.83
C ALA A 329 -18.66 27.43 -25.65
N ARG A 330 -19.20 27.31 -24.42
CA ARG A 330 -20.62 27.60 -24.11
C ARG A 330 -20.97 29.09 -24.11
N PHE A 331 -19.98 29.99 -24.06
CA PHE A 331 -20.17 31.44 -24.04
C PHE A 331 -19.90 32.12 -25.39
N ILE A 332 -19.54 31.37 -26.43
CA ILE A 332 -19.36 31.92 -27.79
C ILE A 332 -20.73 31.98 -28.48
N PRO A 333 -21.23 33.17 -28.90
CA PRO A 333 -22.46 33.27 -29.69
C PRO A 333 -22.33 32.46 -30.98
N PHE A 334 -23.41 31.78 -31.37
CA PHE A 334 -23.51 30.84 -32.51
C PHE A 334 -22.93 31.32 -33.86
N HIS A 335 -22.54 32.59 -33.99
CA HIS A 335 -21.98 33.19 -35.21
C HIS A 335 -20.44 33.13 -35.32
N PHE A 336 -19.71 32.66 -34.29
CA PHE A 336 -18.24 32.60 -34.27
C PHE A 336 -17.64 31.18 -34.31
N VAL A 337 -18.42 30.16 -34.67
CA VAL A 337 -17.95 28.76 -34.68
C VAL A 337 -17.21 28.37 -35.98
N THR A 338 -17.10 29.26 -36.96
CA THR A 338 -16.51 28.92 -38.29
C THR A 338 -14.99 29.13 -38.42
N ILE A 339 -14.26 29.53 -37.38
CA ILE A 339 -12.80 29.74 -37.47
C ILE A 339 -12.06 28.94 -36.39
N PHE A 340 -12.37 27.66 -36.19
CA PHE A 340 -11.52 26.75 -35.39
C PHE A 340 -11.71 25.26 -35.76
N SER A 341 -12.03 24.97 -37.02
CA SER A 341 -12.32 23.59 -37.46
C SER A 341 -11.45 23.08 -38.61
N ALA A 342 -10.23 23.61 -38.78
CA ALA A 342 -9.36 23.18 -39.87
C ALA A 342 -8.28 22.13 -39.52
N GLU A 343 -7.96 21.87 -38.24
CA GLU A 343 -6.82 20.98 -37.91
C GLU A 343 -7.05 19.87 -36.87
N VAL A 344 -8.26 19.67 -36.34
CA VAL A 344 -8.53 18.56 -35.38
C VAL A 344 -9.89 17.86 -35.60
N GLY A 345 -10.57 18.15 -36.71
CA GLY A 345 -11.99 17.80 -36.89
C GLY A 345 -12.30 16.31 -36.99
N ASP A 346 -11.42 15.52 -37.61
CA ASP A 346 -11.74 14.12 -37.97
C ASP A 346 -11.66 13.14 -36.77
N PRO A 347 -10.60 13.16 -35.94
CA PRO A 347 -10.49 12.23 -34.82
C PRO A 347 -11.47 12.54 -33.67
N PHE A 348 -11.77 13.81 -33.44
CA PHE A 348 -12.68 14.24 -32.37
C PHE A 348 -14.14 13.92 -32.70
N LEU A 349 -14.54 14.06 -33.96
CA LEU A 349 -15.90 13.70 -34.40
C LEU A 349 -16.10 12.18 -34.34
N LEU A 350 -15.08 11.40 -34.69
CA LEU A 350 -15.09 9.94 -34.58
C LEU A 350 -15.17 9.48 -33.11
N TRP A 351 -14.40 10.11 -32.22
CA TRP A 351 -14.47 9.86 -30.78
C TRP A 351 -15.84 10.22 -30.20
N LYS A 352 -16.40 11.37 -30.57
CA LYS A 352 -17.72 11.80 -30.11
C LYS A 352 -18.82 10.85 -30.59
N GLN A 353 -18.78 10.41 -31.84
CA GLN A 353 -19.71 9.40 -32.36
C GLN A 353 -19.58 8.05 -31.63
N GLN A 354 -18.36 7.64 -31.26
CA GLN A 354 -18.14 6.43 -30.46
C GLN A 354 -18.64 6.58 -29.02
N MET A 355 -18.47 7.76 -28.41
CA MET A 355 -18.95 8.06 -27.06
C MET A 355 -20.48 8.17 -26.99
N ASP A 356 -21.11 8.81 -27.99
CA ASP A 356 -22.57 8.90 -28.09
C ASP A 356 -23.19 7.51 -28.36
N LYS A 357 -22.49 6.66 -29.13
CA LYS A 357 -22.87 5.25 -29.32
C LYS A 357 -22.73 4.46 -28.01
N TRP A 358 -21.64 4.65 -27.26
CA TRP A 358 -21.43 4.01 -25.97
C TRP A 358 -22.45 4.45 -24.90
N GLN A 359 -22.77 5.75 -24.82
CA GLN A 359 -23.80 6.25 -23.90
C GLN A 359 -25.18 5.67 -24.21
N ASN A 360 -25.56 5.57 -25.49
CA ASN A 360 -26.89 5.08 -25.86
C ASN A 360 -27.01 3.54 -25.78
N GLU A 361 -25.93 2.80 -26.01
CA GLU A 361 -25.96 1.32 -25.98
C GLU A 361 -25.73 0.75 -24.57
N TYR A 362 -24.85 1.33 -23.74
CA TYR A 362 -24.50 0.77 -22.42
C TYR A 362 -25.25 1.37 -21.22
N ILE A 363 -25.61 2.67 -21.25
CA ILE A 363 -26.31 3.29 -20.10
C ILE A 363 -27.77 2.81 -20.02
N THR A 364 -28.39 2.60 -21.17
CA THR A 364 -29.77 2.10 -21.27
C THR A 364 -29.89 0.68 -20.72
N ASP A 365 -28.88 -0.15 -20.96
CA ASP A 365 -28.80 -1.52 -20.45
C ASP A 365 -28.55 -1.53 -18.93
N TRP A 366 -27.69 -0.63 -18.43
CA TRP A 366 -27.46 -0.47 -17.00
C TRP A 366 -28.70 0.05 -16.25
N GLN A 367 -29.43 1.02 -16.81
CA GLN A 367 -30.68 1.51 -16.24
C GLN A 367 -31.76 0.42 -16.22
N TYR A 368 -31.86 -0.39 -17.28
CA TYR A 368 -32.75 -1.55 -17.33
C TYR A 368 -32.40 -2.58 -16.25
N HIS A 369 -31.13 -2.95 -16.11
CA HIS A 369 -30.67 -3.89 -15.08
C HIS A 369 -30.86 -3.35 -13.66
N PHE A 370 -30.69 -2.05 -13.45
CA PHE A 370 -30.91 -1.40 -12.16
C PHE A 370 -32.39 -1.36 -11.77
N GLU A 371 -33.31 -1.14 -12.71
CA GLU A 371 -34.75 -1.23 -12.45
C GLU A 371 -35.22 -2.67 -12.21
N GLN A 372 -34.62 -3.67 -12.89
CA GLN A 372 -34.87 -5.09 -12.59
C GLN A 372 -34.36 -5.48 -11.19
N TYR A 373 -33.20 -4.97 -10.79
CA TYR A 373 -32.66 -5.17 -9.44
C TYR A 373 -33.56 -4.58 -8.35
N LYS A 374 -34.11 -3.36 -8.56
CA LYS A 374 -35.08 -2.76 -7.63
C LYS A 374 -36.34 -3.62 -7.49
N LYS A 375 -36.89 -4.11 -8.60
CA LYS A 375 -38.04 -5.03 -8.58
C LYS A 375 -37.73 -6.29 -7.78
N TYR A 376 -36.56 -6.90 -7.97
CA TYR A 376 -36.13 -8.10 -7.26
C TYR A 376 -35.99 -7.87 -5.73
N GLN A 377 -35.56 -6.69 -5.29
CA GLN A 377 -35.48 -6.33 -3.88
C GLN A 377 -36.88 -6.16 -3.24
N THR A 378 -37.87 -5.65 -3.97
CA THR A 378 -39.27 -5.57 -3.48
C THR A 378 -39.89 -6.95 -3.25
N TYR A 379 -39.58 -7.96 -4.05
CA TYR A 379 -40.06 -9.34 -3.84
C TYR A 379 -39.39 -10.03 -2.65
N ARG A 380 -38.16 -9.65 -2.29
CA ARG A 380 -37.46 -10.21 -1.12
C ARG A 380 -38.06 -9.77 0.21
N HIS A 381 -38.75 -8.63 0.24
CA HIS A 381 -39.36 -8.07 1.45
C HIS A 381 -40.84 -8.46 1.64
N SER A 382 -41.46 -9.18 0.70
CA SER A 382 -42.85 -9.65 0.85
C SER A 382 -42.99 -11.02 1.52
N ASP A 383 -41.89 -11.78 1.69
CA ASP A 383 -41.92 -13.15 2.24
C ASP A 383 -41.50 -13.26 3.72
N ASP A 384 -41.15 -12.15 4.38
CA ASP A 384 -40.74 -12.13 5.80
C ASP A 384 -41.91 -11.77 6.76
N SER A 385 -43.13 -12.23 6.46
CA SER A 385 -44.22 -12.29 7.45
C SER A 385 -44.17 -13.63 8.19
N CYS A 386 -43.25 -13.77 9.14
CA CYS A 386 -43.29 -14.83 10.14
C CYS A 386 -43.60 -14.22 11.50
N GLY A 387 -44.76 -14.62 12.04
CA GLY A 387 -45.39 -14.06 13.22
C GLY A 387 -44.67 -14.34 14.53
N ALA A 388 -44.94 -13.44 15.47
CA ALA A 388 -44.89 -13.69 16.91
C ALA A 388 -45.98 -14.73 17.29
N PRO A 389 -45.85 -15.44 18.43
CA PRO A 389 -45.81 -14.81 19.75
C PRO A 389 -44.43 -14.72 20.39
#